data_AF-A0A1I6DIJ0-F1
#
_entry.id   AF-A0A1I6DIJ0-F1
#
_cell.length_a   1.000
_cell.length_b   1.000
_cell.length_c   1.000
_cell.angle_alpha   90.00
_cell.angle_beta   90.00
_cell.angle_gamma   90.00
#
_symmetry.space_group_name_H-M   'P 1'
#
loop_
_entity.id
_entity.type
_entity.pdbx_description
1 polymer ?
#
loop_
_entity_poly.entity_id
_entity_poly.type
_entity_poly.pdbx_seq_one_letter_code
_entity_poly.pdbx_strand_id
1 'polypeptide(L)'
;MVRLTGAVEEAFTHDLRWEPSDLLGRVPSEPDWTAREVGVSDANGFLVGMIRAIRSRDHESELTDYKYYASFRDALGVLDLANADRLLRRPEGGVEEEYAGHQTWERGEKLHRIDSGQDKPEEYVALSLVEAAQVKRLIDAHWDRGCTHHVVLVDKRPVAVVTRVAKDPDSELAFTGDPEPQPSRLLAQAAREPRMDAVQTSMATAVETMARLSLRWRTEARAGETAGYAVFHQLTDVLDLDSAHAVVPEPQGRFSVPLNDSEKAGLTARLHLRDARREAQPIDGHFYFAVFGLLHEVMDLDNAHSLLRVDGSQQWEALQRDGQWLPTVKPRELHTLPLTKSGLDRVTRQVAKEQLTR
;
A
#
# COMPACT_ATOMS: atom_id res chain seq x y z
N MET A 1 -20.98 -20.65 2.45
CA MET A 1 -21.40 -21.03 1.09
C MET A 1 -20.89 -22.43 0.83
N VAL A 2 -21.68 -23.28 0.19
CA VAL A 2 -21.29 -24.66 -0.15
C VAL A 2 -21.46 -24.88 -1.64
N ARG A 3 -20.54 -25.62 -2.26
CA ARG A 3 -20.66 -26.08 -3.65
C ARG A 3 -20.49 -27.58 -3.73
N LEU A 4 -21.06 -28.18 -4.78
CA LEU A 4 -20.83 -29.58 -5.12
C LEU A 4 -19.96 -29.65 -6.38
N THR A 5 -18.76 -30.20 -6.25
CA THR A 5 -17.84 -30.47 -7.35
C THR A 5 -17.87 -31.97 -7.66
N GLY A 6 -18.86 -32.38 -8.47
CA GLY A 6 -19.16 -33.80 -8.70
C GLY A 6 -19.80 -34.41 -7.47
N ALA A 7 -19.13 -35.37 -6.83
CA ALA A 7 -19.60 -36.03 -5.59
C ALA A 7 -19.00 -35.42 -4.31
N VAL A 8 -18.13 -34.41 -4.44
CA VAL A 8 -17.46 -33.77 -3.29
C VAL A 8 -18.20 -32.49 -2.92
N GLU A 9 -18.54 -32.37 -1.65
CA GLU A 9 -19.03 -31.13 -1.07
C GLU A 9 -17.84 -30.30 -0.56
N GLU A 10 -17.82 -29.01 -0.91
CA GLU A 10 -16.83 -28.06 -0.42
C GLU A 10 -17.52 -26.82 0.15
N ALA A 11 -17.04 -26.35 1.31
CA ALA A 11 -17.45 -25.09 1.91
C ALA A 11 -16.40 -24.02 1.71
N PHE A 12 -16.85 -22.79 1.43
CA PHE A 12 -15.97 -21.63 1.43
C PHE A 12 -15.79 -21.14 2.87
N THR A 13 -14.56 -21.16 3.37
CA THR A 13 -14.22 -20.90 4.77
C THR A 13 -13.81 -19.43 5.01
N HIS A 14 -13.61 -19.07 6.28
CA HIS A 14 -13.11 -17.74 6.65
C HIS A 14 -11.67 -17.48 6.17
N ASP A 15 -10.92 -18.54 5.86
CA ASP A 15 -9.58 -18.46 5.27
C ASP A 15 -9.63 -18.22 3.76
N LEU A 16 -10.80 -17.87 3.22
CA LEU A 16 -11.04 -17.49 1.83
C LEU A 16 -10.68 -18.59 0.81
N ARG A 17 -10.89 -19.84 1.20
CA ARG A 17 -10.62 -21.02 0.37
C ARG A 17 -11.76 -22.02 0.41
N TRP A 18 -11.86 -22.82 -0.64
CA TRP A 18 -12.74 -23.98 -0.66
C TRP A 18 -12.06 -25.14 0.07
N GLU A 19 -12.76 -25.70 1.05
CA GLU A 19 -12.32 -26.88 1.79
C GLU A 19 -13.41 -27.96 1.73
N PRO A 20 -13.04 -29.25 1.74
CA PRO A 20 -14.03 -30.33 1.88
C PRO A 20 -14.95 -30.12 3.08
N SER A 21 -16.24 -30.36 2.91
CA SER A 21 -17.25 -30.20 3.97
C SER A 21 -18.32 -31.29 3.95
N ASP A 22 -19.11 -31.35 5.02
CA ASP A 22 -20.27 -32.25 5.18
C ASP A 22 -21.53 -31.49 5.64
N LEU A 23 -21.56 -30.16 5.43
CA LEU A 23 -22.59 -29.26 5.91
C LEU A 23 -23.97 -29.63 5.35
N LEU A 24 -24.11 -29.97 4.06
CA LEU A 24 -25.41 -30.35 3.51
C LEU A 24 -25.90 -31.67 4.10
N GLY A 25 -24.98 -32.61 4.38
CA GLY A 25 -25.27 -33.86 5.06
C GLY A 25 -25.72 -33.68 6.51
N ARG A 26 -25.28 -32.59 7.17
CA ARG A 26 -25.62 -32.24 8.57
C ARG A 26 -26.93 -31.47 8.73
N VAL A 27 -27.37 -30.75 7.70
CA VAL A 27 -28.62 -29.95 7.75
C VAL A 27 -29.81 -30.74 8.32
N PRO A 28 -30.08 -32.01 7.94
CA PRO A 28 -31.19 -32.78 8.51
C PRO A 28 -31.11 -33.02 10.03
N SER A 29 -29.90 -33.02 10.60
CA SER A 29 -29.64 -33.26 12.02
C SER A 29 -29.49 -31.98 12.85
N GLU A 30 -29.38 -30.82 12.21
CA GLU A 30 -29.14 -29.52 12.84
C GLU A 30 -30.41 -28.66 12.73
N PRO A 31 -31.26 -28.60 13.78
CA PRO A 31 -32.63 -28.07 13.68
C PRO A 31 -32.70 -26.57 13.36
N ASP A 32 -31.63 -25.82 13.65
CA ASP A 32 -31.54 -24.38 13.37
C ASP A 32 -30.93 -24.07 11.99
N TRP A 33 -30.52 -25.09 11.23
CA TRP A 33 -29.84 -24.90 9.95
C TRP A 33 -30.82 -25.06 8.80
N THR A 34 -30.68 -24.16 7.82
CA THR A 34 -31.41 -24.27 6.56
C THR A 34 -30.43 -24.15 5.40
N ALA A 35 -30.67 -24.92 4.34
CA ALA A 35 -29.94 -24.81 3.09
C ALA A 35 -30.94 -24.53 1.97
N ARG A 36 -30.57 -23.61 1.09
CA ARG A 36 -31.32 -23.29 -0.13
C ARG A 36 -30.37 -23.28 -1.30
N GLU A 37 -30.82 -23.82 -2.42
CA GLU A 37 -30.09 -23.69 -3.68
C GLU A 37 -30.16 -22.24 -4.17
N VAL A 38 -29.05 -21.74 -4.70
CA VAL A 38 -28.93 -20.39 -5.23
C VAL A 38 -28.29 -20.45 -6.61
N GLY A 39 -28.70 -19.56 -7.51
CA GLY A 39 -28.08 -19.47 -8.83
C GLY A 39 -26.61 -19.03 -8.74
N VAL A 40 -25.80 -19.40 -9.73
CA VAL A 40 -24.36 -19.09 -9.76
C VAL A 40 -24.08 -17.60 -9.60
N SER A 41 -24.92 -16.74 -10.21
CA SER A 41 -24.77 -15.28 -10.08
C SER A 41 -24.94 -14.80 -8.63
N ASP A 42 -25.97 -15.29 -7.93
CA ASP A 42 -26.23 -14.93 -6.53
C ASP A 42 -25.13 -15.48 -5.61
N ALA A 43 -24.69 -16.71 -5.88
CA ALA A 43 -23.60 -17.34 -5.14
C ALA A 43 -22.30 -16.54 -5.25
N ASN A 44 -21.94 -16.12 -6.47
CA ASN A 44 -20.75 -15.30 -6.70
C ASN A 44 -20.86 -13.94 -6.03
N GLY A 45 -22.00 -13.25 -6.14
CA GLY A 45 -22.22 -11.98 -5.46
C GLY A 45 -22.06 -12.09 -3.93
N PHE A 46 -22.59 -13.17 -3.35
CA PHE A 46 -22.41 -13.47 -1.92
C PHE A 46 -20.93 -13.70 -1.56
N LEU A 47 -20.20 -14.48 -2.35
CA LEU A 47 -18.77 -14.74 -2.10
C LEU A 47 -17.93 -13.47 -2.17
N VAL A 48 -18.17 -12.61 -3.17
CA VAL A 48 -17.50 -11.30 -3.29
C VAL A 48 -17.75 -10.44 -2.05
N GLY A 49 -19.01 -10.33 -1.61
CA GLY A 49 -19.36 -9.58 -0.41
C GLY A 49 -18.68 -10.13 0.85
N MET A 50 -18.62 -11.45 0.99
CA MET A 50 -17.97 -12.11 2.12
C MET A 50 -16.45 -11.92 2.12
N ILE A 51 -15.79 -12.07 0.96
CA ILE A 51 -14.35 -11.83 0.81
C ILE A 51 -14.01 -10.39 1.19
N ARG A 52 -14.79 -9.41 0.71
CA ARG A 52 -14.61 -7.99 1.06
C ARG A 52 -14.71 -7.76 2.57
N ALA A 53 -15.73 -8.32 3.21
CA ALA A 53 -15.95 -8.16 4.64
C ALA A 53 -14.83 -8.77 5.47
N ILE A 54 -14.42 -10.00 5.17
CA ILE A 54 -13.33 -10.69 5.88
C ILE A 54 -12.01 -9.94 5.68
N ARG A 55 -11.64 -9.62 4.44
CA ARG A 55 -10.38 -8.91 4.14
C ARG A 55 -10.32 -7.52 4.78
N SER A 56 -11.42 -6.75 4.74
CA SER A 56 -11.45 -5.43 5.39
C SER A 56 -11.23 -5.55 6.90
N ARG A 57 -11.88 -6.53 7.55
CA ARG A 57 -11.70 -6.80 8.97
C ARG A 57 -10.26 -7.21 9.30
N ASP A 58 -9.67 -8.09 8.49
CA ASP A 58 -8.41 -8.74 8.84
C ASP A 58 -7.18 -7.92 8.40
N HIS A 59 -7.30 -7.03 7.42
CA HIS A 59 -6.13 -6.38 6.79
C HIS A 59 -6.14 -4.85 6.77
N GLU A 60 -7.24 -4.20 7.14
CA GLU A 60 -7.24 -2.74 7.29
C GLU A 60 -6.91 -2.29 8.71
N SER A 61 -6.11 -3.03 9.46
CA SER A 61 -5.74 -2.62 10.84
C SER A 61 -5.05 -1.25 10.84
N GLU A 62 -5.33 -0.42 11.85
CA GLU A 62 -4.59 0.83 12.10
C GLU A 62 -3.15 0.57 12.59
N LEU A 63 -2.77 -0.69 12.79
CA LEU A 63 -1.45 -1.12 13.23
C LEU A 63 -0.55 -1.61 12.08
N THR A 64 -1.04 -1.66 10.83
CA THR A 64 -0.16 -1.99 9.69
C THR A 64 0.62 -0.75 9.24
N ASP A 65 1.85 -0.95 8.76
CA ASP A 65 2.63 0.14 8.14
C ASP A 65 1.86 0.71 6.95
N TYR A 66 1.44 -0.16 6.03
CA TYR A 66 0.62 0.23 4.89
C TYR A 66 -0.69 -0.54 4.89
N LYS A 67 -1.72 0.10 4.35
CA LYS A 67 -2.93 -0.58 3.91
C LYS A 67 -2.79 -0.85 2.42
N TYR A 68 -2.73 -2.13 2.05
CA TYR A 68 -2.62 -2.57 0.66
C TYR A 68 -3.97 -3.02 0.13
N TYR A 69 -4.17 -2.82 -1.16
CA TYR A 69 -5.40 -3.19 -1.84
C TYR A 69 -5.08 -3.76 -3.22
N ALA A 70 -5.86 -4.74 -3.66
CA ALA A 70 -5.93 -5.12 -5.07
C ALA A 70 -7.22 -4.56 -5.66
N SER A 71 -7.16 -3.99 -6.86
CA SER A 71 -8.35 -3.68 -7.65
C SER A 71 -8.54 -4.66 -8.80
N PHE A 72 -9.79 -4.84 -9.20
CA PHE A 72 -10.23 -5.81 -10.20
C PHE A 72 -11.18 -5.11 -11.18
N ARG A 73 -11.11 -5.50 -12.46
CA ARG A 73 -11.95 -4.90 -13.52
C ARG A 73 -13.44 -5.21 -13.37
N ASP A 74 -13.74 -6.30 -12.67
CA ASP A 74 -15.09 -6.75 -12.38
C ASP A 74 -15.13 -7.48 -11.03
N ALA A 75 -16.35 -7.62 -10.50
CA ALA A 75 -16.58 -8.26 -9.22
C ALA A 75 -16.15 -9.73 -9.16
N LEU A 76 -16.22 -10.48 -10.27
CA LEU A 76 -15.81 -11.88 -10.27
C LEU A 76 -14.29 -12.04 -10.18
N GLY A 77 -13.53 -11.04 -10.64
CA GLY A 77 -12.09 -10.98 -10.46
C GLY A 77 -11.65 -11.12 -9.00
N VAL A 78 -12.44 -10.61 -8.05
CA VAL A 78 -12.16 -10.67 -6.59
C VAL A 78 -12.01 -12.11 -6.07
N LEU A 79 -12.61 -13.10 -6.76
CA LEU A 79 -12.58 -14.50 -6.33
C LEU A 79 -11.19 -15.15 -6.48
N ASP A 80 -10.29 -14.56 -7.27
CA ASP A 80 -8.92 -15.04 -7.45
C ASP A 80 -7.94 -13.85 -7.56
N LEU A 81 -7.02 -13.74 -6.61
CA LEU A 81 -6.00 -12.69 -6.59
C LEU A 81 -5.11 -12.69 -7.85
N ALA A 82 -5.03 -13.80 -8.59
CA ALA A 82 -4.33 -13.83 -9.88
C ALA A 82 -4.96 -12.90 -10.93
N ASN A 83 -6.23 -12.51 -10.75
CA ASN A 83 -6.95 -11.57 -11.60
C ASN A 83 -6.82 -10.11 -11.17
N ALA A 84 -5.99 -9.81 -10.15
CA ALA A 84 -5.75 -8.44 -9.74
C ALA A 84 -5.21 -7.61 -10.92
N ASP A 85 -5.89 -6.50 -11.23
CA ASP A 85 -5.49 -5.57 -12.29
C ASP A 85 -4.42 -4.60 -11.77
N ARG A 86 -4.57 -4.15 -10.52
CA ARG A 86 -3.69 -3.16 -9.89
C ARG A 86 -3.40 -3.52 -8.45
N LEU A 87 -2.23 -3.09 -7.99
CA LEU A 87 -1.85 -3.07 -6.59
C LEU A 87 -1.81 -1.62 -6.14
N LEU A 88 -2.51 -1.33 -5.06
CA LEU A 88 -2.64 -0.01 -4.49
C LEU A 88 -2.14 -0.05 -3.04
N ARG A 89 -1.60 1.06 -2.56
CA ARG A 89 -1.29 1.26 -1.15
C ARG A 89 -1.75 2.64 -0.70
N ARG A 90 -2.02 2.78 0.59
CA ARG A 90 -2.23 4.08 1.24
C ARG A 90 -1.11 4.32 2.25
N PRO A 91 -0.09 5.13 1.92
CA PRO A 91 0.90 5.57 2.90
C PRO A 91 0.25 6.50 3.93
N GLU A 92 0.86 6.62 5.10
CA GLU A 92 0.31 7.39 6.20
C GLU A 92 0.18 8.87 5.85
N GLY A 93 -1.07 9.34 5.87
CA GLY A 93 -1.41 10.69 5.49
C GLY A 93 -1.04 11.11 4.08
N GLY A 94 -0.81 10.14 3.20
CA GLY A 94 -0.66 10.37 1.78
C GLY A 94 -1.97 10.15 1.03
N VAL A 95 -1.94 10.58 -0.23
CA VAL A 95 -2.89 10.09 -1.23
C VAL A 95 -2.62 8.62 -1.50
N GLU A 96 -3.61 7.94 -2.04
CA GLU A 96 -3.42 6.59 -2.56
C GLU A 96 -2.33 6.55 -3.63
N GLU A 97 -1.60 5.45 -3.66
CA GLU A 97 -0.56 5.20 -4.65
C GLU A 97 -0.81 3.86 -5.36
N GLU A 98 -0.56 3.84 -6.67
CA GLU A 98 -0.64 2.68 -7.54
C GLU A 98 0.76 2.16 -7.85
N TYR A 99 0.93 0.85 -7.78
CA TYR A 99 2.18 0.21 -8.16
C TYR A 99 2.34 0.22 -9.67
N ALA A 100 3.28 1.01 -10.18
CA ALA A 100 3.52 1.18 -11.61
C ALA A 100 4.35 0.04 -12.24
N GLY A 101 4.81 -0.92 -11.44
CA GLY A 101 5.86 -1.87 -11.81
C GLY A 101 7.22 -1.38 -11.32
N HIS A 102 8.29 -2.12 -11.63
CA HIS A 102 9.68 -1.66 -11.47
C HIS A 102 10.09 -1.13 -10.09
N GLN A 103 9.42 -1.57 -9.01
CA GLN A 103 9.61 -1.02 -7.65
C GLN A 103 9.19 0.45 -7.49
N THR A 104 8.41 1.00 -8.43
CA THR A 104 7.93 2.39 -8.39
C THR A 104 6.45 2.46 -8.03
N TRP A 105 6.09 3.54 -7.35
CA TRP A 105 4.73 3.85 -6.95
C TRP A 105 4.37 5.24 -7.46
N GLU A 106 3.17 5.37 -8.02
CA GLU A 106 2.66 6.62 -8.58
C GLU A 106 1.42 7.05 -7.83
N ARG A 107 1.19 8.36 -7.71
CA ARG A 107 -0.03 8.88 -7.07
C ARG A 107 -1.24 8.48 -7.89
N GLY A 108 -2.27 8.00 -7.21
CA GLY A 108 -3.54 7.58 -7.81
C GLY A 108 -4.75 8.03 -7.00
N GLU A 109 -5.92 7.78 -7.57
CA GLU A 109 -7.22 8.02 -6.94
C GLU A 109 -8.19 6.86 -7.20
N LYS A 110 -7.66 5.67 -7.46
CA LYS A 110 -8.43 4.53 -7.97
C LYS A 110 -9.47 4.06 -6.97
N LEU A 111 -9.14 3.91 -5.69
CA LEU A 111 -10.13 3.52 -4.67
C LEU A 111 -11.18 4.60 -4.50
N HIS A 112 -10.81 5.89 -4.56
CA HIS A 112 -11.77 7.00 -4.51
C HIS A 112 -12.76 6.95 -5.69
N ARG A 113 -12.27 6.67 -6.90
CA ARG A 113 -13.11 6.51 -8.10
C ARG A 113 -14.04 5.30 -8.02
N ILE A 114 -13.60 4.20 -7.41
CA ILE A 114 -14.45 3.04 -7.15
C ILE A 114 -15.50 3.40 -6.09
N ASP A 115 -15.10 3.98 -4.95
CA ASP A 115 -16.00 4.36 -3.85
C ASP A 115 -17.05 5.39 -4.26
N SER A 116 -16.69 6.36 -5.11
CA SER A 116 -17.61 7.37 -5.66
C SER A 116 -18.48 6.86 -6.80
N GLY A 117 -18.28 5.62 -7.24
CA GLY A 117 -19.04 4.99 -8.32
C GLY A 117 -18.73 5.57 -9.71
N GLN A 118 -17.56 6.18 -9.91
CA GLN A 118 -17.07 6.57 -11.24
C GLN A 118 -16.60 5.33 -12.02
N ASP A 119 -15.98 4.37 -11.34
CA ASP A 119 -15.50 3.10 -11.92
C ASP A 119 -16.41 1.94 -11.50
N LYS A 120 -17.71 2.05 -11.82
CA LYS A 120 -18.77 1.14 -11.34
C LYS A 120 -18.56 -0.38 -11.50
N PRO A 121 -17.95 -0.90 -12.59
CA PRO A 121 -17.77 -2.35 -12.69
C PRO A 121 -16.65 -2.84 -11.78
N GLU A 122 -15.74 -1.96 -11.37
CA GLU A 122 -14.53 -2.34 -10.68
C GLU A 122 -14.76 -2.54 -9.19
N GLU A 123 -13.96 -3.44 -8.63
CA GLU A 123 -14.00 -3.79 -7.22
C GLU A 123 -12.60 -3.71 -6.63
N TYR A 124 -12.49 -3.56 -5.32
CA TYR A 124 -11.22 -3.70 -4.62
C TYR A 124 -11.37 -4.45 -3.31
N VAL A 125 -10.28 -5.07 -2.87
CA VAL A 125 -10.19 -5.75 -1.57
C VAL A 125 -8.87 -5.42 -0.87
N ALA A 126 -8.91 -5.40 0.46
CA ALA A 126 -7.71 -5.26 1.27
C ALA A 126 -6.82 -6.51 1.19
N LEU A 127 -5.51 -6.32 1.26
CA LEU A 127 -4.50 -7.37 1.17
C LEU A 127 -3.67 -7.41 2.45
N SER A 128 -3.30 -8.62 2.86
CA SER A 128 -2.16 -8.80 3.76
C SER A 128 -0.85 -8.40 3.05
N LEU A 129 0.23 -8.20 3.82
CA LEU A 129 1.55 -7.91 3.26
C LEU A 129 2.06 -9.03 2.33
N VAL A 130 1.78 -10.29 2.66
CA VAL A 130 2.18 -11.46 1.86
C VAL A 130 1.45 -11.47 0.52
N GLU A 131 0.16 -11.17 0.51
CA GLU A 131 -0.65 -11.08 -0.71
C GLU A 131 -0.27 -9.86 -1.54
N ALA A 132 -0.01 -8.70 -0.92
CA ALA A 132 0.50 -7.53 -1.62
C ALA A 132 1.82 -7.84 -2.35
N ALA A 133 2.74 -8.56 -1.70
CA ALA A 133 3.97 -9.04 -2.33
C ALA A 133 3.71 -10.03 -3.48
N GLN A 134 2.68 -10.87 -3.38
CA GLN A 134 2.24 -11.76 -4.46
C GLN A 134 1.69 -10.98 -5.66
N VAL A 135 0.75 -10.07 -5.43
CA VAL A 135 0.15 -9.23 -6.49
C VAL A 135 1.23 -8.39 -7.16
N LYS A 136 2.17 -7.83 -6.39
CA LYS A 136 3.33 -7.11 -6.92
C LYS A 136 4.12 -7.96 -7.93
N ARG A 137 4.43 -9.22 -7.59
CA ARG A 137 5.11 -10.16 -8.49
C ARG A 137 4.29 -10.48 -9.74
N LEU A 138 2.97 -10.58 -9.62
CA LEU A 138 2.09 -10.81 -10.77
C LEU A 138 2.11 -9.63 -11.74
N ILE A 139 2.07 -8.40 -11.22
CA ILE A 139 2.17 -7.17 -12.00
C ILE A 139 3.54 -7.07 -12.67
N ASP A 140 4.64 -7.30 -11.93
CA ASP A 140 5.99 -7.30 -12.50
C ASP A 140 6.13 -8.35 -13.62
N ALA A 141 5.60 -9.56 -13.42
CA ALA A 141 5.61 -10.59 -14.46
C ALA A 141 4.74 -10.24 -15.67
N HIS A 142 3.67 -9.44 -15.50
CA HIS A 142 2.88 -8.92 -16.61
C HIS A 142 3.69 -7.93 -17.45
N TRP A 143 4.38 -6.99 -16.78
CA TRP A 143 5.30 -6.06 -17.43
C TRP A 143 6.39 -6.78 -18.22
N ASP A 144 7.00 -7.82 -17.66
CA ASP A 144 8.02 -8.63 -18.35
C ASP A 144 7.52 -9.30 -19.64
N ARG A 145 6.24 -9.71 -19.68
CA ARG A 145 5.63 -10.30 -20.88
C ARG A 145 5.20 -9.25 -21.90
N GLY A 146 4.79 -8.07 -21.42
CA GLY A 146 4.20 -7.01 -22.23
C GLY A 146 5.20 -5.99 -22.76
N CYS A 147 6.42 -5.95 -22.22
CA CYS A 147 7.40 -4.92 -22.51
C CYS A 147 8.81 -5.49 -22.73
N THR A 148 9.64 -4.69 -23.38
CA THR A 148 11.09 -4.92 -23.47
C THR A 148 11.83 -3.78 -22.79
N HIS A 149 12.86 -4.10 -22.02
CA HIS A 149 13.66 -3.12 -21.31
C HIS A 149 15.04 -3.00 -21.95
N HIS A 150 15.54 -1.77 -22.04
CA HIS A 150 16.84 -1.45 -22.59
C HIS A 150 17.57 -0.51 -21.66
N VAL A 151 18.85 -0.74 -21.43
CA VAL A 151 19.73 0.24 -20.80
C VAL A 151 20.43 1.03 -21.90
N VAL A 152 20.22 2.35 -21.90
CA VAL A 152 20.91 3.27 -22.80
C VAL A 152 22.19 3.73 -22.13
N LEU A 153 23.31 3.53 -22.81
CA LEU A 153 24.65 3.89 -22.38
C LEU A 153 25.18 5.03 -23.25
N VAL A 154 25.88 5.99 -22.66
CA VAL A 154 26.71 6.99 -23.37
C VAL A 154 28.15 6.80 -22.89
N ASP A 155 29.09 6.56 -23.81
CA ASP A 155 30.48 6.23 -23.48
C ASP A 155 30.58 5.13 -22.39
N LYS A 156 29.77 4.06 -22.55
CA LYS A 156 29.65 2.92 -21.62
C LYS A 156 29.09 3.24 -20.23
N ARG A 157 28.56 4.45 -20.00
CA ARG A 157 27.89 4.82 -18.75
C ARG A 157 26.36 4.82 -18.91
N PRO A 158 25.60 4.18 -18.02
CA PRO A 158 24.13 4.22 -18.10
C PRO A 158 23.62 5.64 -17.84
N VAL A 159 22.76 6.09 -18.76
CA VAL A 159 22.10 7.40 -18.72
C VAL A 159 20.58 7.29 -18.70
N ALA A 160 20.01 6.18 -19.18
CA ALA A 160 18.58 5.95 -19.14
C ALA A 160 18.26 4.45 -19.14
N VAL A 161 17.08 4.13 -18.60
CA VAL A 161 16.41 2.84 -18.81
C VAL A 161 15.18 3.11 -19.65
N VAL A 162 15.06 2.42 -20.77
CA VAL A 162 13.95 2.57 -21.71
C VAL A 162 13.06 1.33 -21.65
N THR A 163 11.78 1.55 -21.40
CA THR A 163 10.73 0.54 -21.51
C THR A 163 9.96 0.77 -22.81
N ARG A 164 9.85 -0.27 -23.64
CA ARG A 164 9.05 -0.27 -24.86
C ARG A 164 7.93 -1.29 -24.74
N VAL A 165 6.70 -0.87 -25.01
CA VAL A 165 5.53 -1.75 -24.99
C VAL A 165 5.52 -2.62 -26.24
N ALA A 166 5.42 -3.94 -26.09
CA ALA A 166 5.52 -4.89 -27.21
C ALA A 166 4.37 -4.72 -28.23
N LYS A 167 3.19 -4.29 -27.76
CA LYS A 167 2.00 -4.06 -28.59
C LYS A 167 1.95 -2.66 -29.23
N ASP A 168 2.79 -1.73 -28.77
CA ASP A 168 2.87 -0.37 -29.28
C ASP A 168 4.35 0.05 -29.38
N PRO A 169 5.03 -0.30 -30.48
CA PRO A 169 6.47 -0.12 -30.60
C PRO A 169 6.91 1.34 -30.65
N ASP A 170 5.97 2.27 -30.91
CA ASP A 170 6.21 3.71 -30.88
C ASP A 170 6.07 4.28 -29.45
N SER A 171 5.50 3.52 -28.53
CA SER A 171 5.43 3.83 -27.10
C SER A 171 6.74 3.44 -26.40
N GLU A 172 7.62 4.44 -26.31
CA GLU A 172 8.92 4.37 -25.65
C GLU A 172 8.93 5.34 -24.46
N LEU A 173 9.14 4.82 -23.24
CA LEU A 173 9.29 5.62 -22.03
C LEU A 173 10.72 5.47 -21.50
N ALA A 174 11.40 6.59 -21.27
CA ALA A 174 12.73 6.64 -20.67
C ALA A 174 12.68 7.12 -19.23
N PHE A 175 13.33 6.36 -18.36
CA PHE A 175 13.67 6.73 -17.01
C PHE A 175 15.13 7.17 -16.94
N THR A 176 15.38 8.43 -16.59
CA THR A 176 16.74 9.02 -16.51
C THR A 176 17.22 9.26 -15.08
N GLY A 177 16.41 8.87 -14.07
CA GLY A 177 16.64 9.18 -12.65
C GLY A 177 15.60 10.14 -12.05
N ASP A 178 14.80 10.78 -12.89
CA ASP A 178 13.63 11.57 -12.51
C ASP A 178 12.48 10.64 -12.04
N PRO A 179 11.57 11.04 -11.14
CA PRO A 179 10.51 10.17 -10.62
C PRO A 179 9.54 9.66 -11.69
N GLU A 180 9.30 10.44 -12.74
CA GLU A 180 8.33 10.10 -13.79
C GLU A 180 9.03 9.76 -15.12
N PRO A 181 8.87 8.52 -15.64
CA PRO A 181 9.34 8.17 -16.98
C PRO A 181 8.76 9.10 -18.05
N GLN A 182 9.58 9.54 -19.00
CA GLN A 182 9.19 10.48 -20.05
C GLN A 182 9.15 9.80 -21.42
N PRO A 183 8.22 10.18 -22.32
CA PRO A 183 8.26 9.74 -23.71
C PRO A 183 9.62 10.02 -24.35
N SER A 184 10.18 9.05 -25.07
CA SER A 184 11.54 9.15 -25.61
C SER A 184 11.69 8.59 -27.02
N ARG A 185 12.87 8.85 -27.61
CA ARG A 185 13.35 8.26 -28.88
C ARG A 185 14.80 7.79 -28.76
N LEU A 186 15.23 7.46 -27.55
CA LEU A 186 16.61 7.15 -27.22
C LEU A 186 17.08 5.87 -27.90
N LEU A 187 16.20 4.89 -28.15
CA LEU A 187 16.59 3.68 -28.89
C LEU A 187 16.90 3.98 -30.36
N ALA A 188 16.07 4.83 -31.00
CA ALA A 188 16.32 5.28 -32.36
C ALA A 188 17.58 6.17 -32.45
N GLN A 189 17.83 6.98 -31.42
CA GLN A 189 19.04 7.80 -31.32
C GLN A 189 20.29 6.95 -31.12
N ALA A 190 20.25 5.94 -30.24
CA ALA A 190 21.37 5.04 -29.99
C ALA A 190 21.79 4.25 -31.25
N ALA A 191 20.86 3.96 -32.16
CA ALA A 191 21.17 3.33 -33.43
C ALA A 191 21.94 4.23 -34.41
N ARG A 192 21.98 5.56 -34.19
CA ARG A 192 22.59 6.55 -35.08
C ARG A 192 23.84 7.19 -34.51
N GLU A 193 23.92 7.32 -33.18
CA GLU A 193 24.98 8.01 -32.48
C GLU A 193 26.11 7.05 -32.06
N PRO A 194 27.35 7.18 -32.59
CA PRO A 194 28.42 6.21 -32.32
C PRO A 194 28.86 6.08 -30.85
N ARG A 195 28.54 7.07 -30.02
CA ARG A 195 28.86 7.09 -28.58
C ARG A 195 27.76 6.47 -27.72
N MET A 196 26.62 6.13 -28.32
CA MET A 196 25.46 5.59 -27.64
C MET A 196 25.29 4.11 -27.95
N ASP A 197 25.00 3.34 -26.91
CA ASP A 197 24.59 1.93 -27.05
C ASP A 197 23.23 1.75 -26.37
N ALA A 198 22.39 0.87 -26.92
CA ALA A 198 21.18 0.41 -26.25
C ALA A 198 21.26 -1.12 -26.07
N VAL A 199 21.32 -1.57 -24.82
CA VAL A 199 21.46 -2.99 -24.48
C VAL A 199 20.12 -3.48 -23.95
N GLN A 200 19.46 -4.37 -24.69
CA GLN A 200 18.26 -5.05 -24.17
C GLN A 200 18.63 -5.88 -22.94
N THR A 201 17.80 -5.82 -21.90
CA THR A 201 18.10 -6.42 -20.61
C THR A 201 16.87 -6.99 -19.92
N SER A 202 17.06 -7.66 -18.78
CA SER A 202 15.97 -8.12 -17.92
C SER A 202 15.40 -6.98 -17.07
N MET A 203 14.15 -7.09 -16.63
CA MET A 203 13.55 -6.12 -15.71
C MET A 203 14.34 -5.97 -14.41
N ALA A 204 14.90 -7.06 -13.86
CA ALA A 204 15.74 -6.96 -12.67
C ALA A 204 16.96 -6.03 -12.88
N THR A 205 17.64 -6.15 -14.02
CA THR A 205 18.78 -5.29 -14.38
C THR A 205 18.32 -3.86 -14.68
N ALA A 206 17.16 -3.70 -15.32
CA ALA A 206 16.54 -2.41 -15.58
C ALA A 206 16.24 -1.67 -14.26
N VAL A 207 15.58 -2.32 -13.30
CA VAL A 207 15.25 -1.77 -11.97
C VAL A 207 16.52 -1.41 -11.20
N GLU A 208 17.55 -2.26 -11.20
CA GLU A 208 18.81 -1.93 -10.55
C GLU A 208 19.47 -0.69 -11.19
N THR A 209 19.39 -0.56 -12.52
CA THR A 209 19.92 0.60 -13.24
C THR A 209 19.12 1.86 -12.95
N MET A 210 17.78 1.78 -12.89
CA MET A 210 16.90 2.87 -12.47
C MET A 210 17.26 3.37 -11.07
N ALA A 211 17.49 2.46 -10.13
CA ALA A 211 17.89 2.81 -8.76
C ALA A 211 19.22 3.57 -8.72
N ARG A 212 20.22 3.15 -9.52
CA ARG A 212 21.52 3.83 -9.64
C ARG A 212 21.40 5.21 -10.29
N LEU A 213 20.52 5.36 -11.29
CA LEU A 213 20.23 6.63 -11.92
C LEU A 213 19.57 7.60 -10.92
N SER A 214 18.59 7.13 -10.16
CA SER A 214 17.89 7.91 -9.14
C SER A 214 18.83 8.39 -8.04
N LEU A 215 19.68 7.50 -7.53
CA LEU A 215 20.70 7.83 -6.52
C LEU A 215 21.65 8.93 -7.04
N ARG A 216 22.13 8.78 -8.28
CA ARG A 216 23.03 9.76 -8.91
C ARG A 216 22.33 11.10 -9.10
N TRP A 217 21.15 11.10 -9.71
CA TRP A 217 20.36 12.30 -9.96
C TRP A 217 20.07 13.05 -8.66
N ARG A 218 19.58 12.38 -7.61
CA ARG A 218 19.33 13.02 -6.31
C ARG A 218 20.59 13.60 -5.69
N THR A 219 21.72 12.90 -5.79
CA THR A 219 22.99 13.36 -5.23
C THR A 219 23.52 14.59 -5.97
N GLU A 220 23.44 14.60 -7.29
CA GLU A 220 23.90 15.71 -8.13
C GLU A 220 22.96 16.93 -8.01
N ALA A 221 21.64 16.70 -8.10
CA ALA A 221 20.64 17.76 -8.04
C ALA A 221 20.56 18.46 -6.67
N ARG A 222 21.02 17.80 -5.59
CA ARG A 222 20.90 18.29 -4.20
C ARG A 222 22.22 18.42 -3.46
N ALA A 223 23.32 18.53 -4.19
CA ALA A 223 24.66 18.64 -3.60
C ALA A 223 24.86 19.85 -2.66
N GLY A 224 23.97 20.85 -2.68
CA GLY A 224 24.08 22.07 -1.87
C GLY A 224 22.98 22.32 -0.83
N GLU A 225 21.89 21.55 -0.83
CA GLU A 225 20.68 21.82 -0.02
C GLU A 225 20.06 20.51 0.50
N THR A 226 20.77 19.86 1.43
CA THR A 226 20.26 18.65 2.08
C THR A 226 19.78 18.95 3.49
N ALA A 227 18.54 18.59 3.78
CA ALA A 227 17.98 18.65 5.13
C ALA A 227 18.38 17.41 5.96
N GLY A 228 18.86 16.35 5.29
CA GLY A 228 19.18 15.04 5.85
C GLY A 228 19.11 13.97 4.76
N TYR A 229 19.20 12.70 5.16
CA TYR A 229 19.27 11.57 4.24
C TYR A 229 18.27 10.48 4.64
N ALA A 230 17.55 9.93 3.66
CA ALA A 230 16.82 8.68 3.85
C ALA A 230 17.76 7.50 3.65
N VAL A 231 17.64 6.47 4.50
CA VAL A 231 18.47 5.26 4.48
C VAL A 231 17.64 4.05 4.10
N PHE A 232 18.18 3.20 3.24
CA PHE A 232 17.51 2.04 2.67
C PHE A 232 18.26 0.74 2.94
N HIS A 233 17.55 -0.38 2.99
CA HIS A 233 18.18 -1.69 3.16
C HIS A 233 18.79 -2.21 1.86
N GLN A 234 18.12 -1.96 0.73
CA GLN A 234 18.55 -2.42 -0.59
C GLN A 234 18.68 -1.25 -1.57
N LEU A 235 19.47 -1.45 -2.62
CA LEU A 235 19.65 -0.46 -3.67
C LEU A 235 18.33 -0.12 -4.35
N THR A 236 17.48 -1.09 -4.64
CA THR A 236 16.22 -0.87 -5.38
C THR A 236 15.17 -0.11 -4.59
N ASP A 237 15.26 -0.12 -3.26
CA ASP A 237 14.31 0.60 -2.39
C ASP A 237 14.42 2.12 -2.57
N VAL A 238 15.54 2.64 -3.11
CA VAL A 238 15.71 4.08 -3.38
C VAL A 238 14.73 4.62 -4.42
N LEU A 239 14.08 3.73 -5.19
CA LEU A 239 13.03 4.06 -6.15
C LEU A 239 11.70 4.43 -5.48
N ASP A 240 11.56 4.09 -4.20
CA ASP A 240 10.40 4.40 -3.39
C ASP A 240 10.87 5.04 -2.07
N LEU A 241 10.75 6.36 -1.96
CA LEU A 241 11.21 7.09 -0.78
C LEU A 241 10.55 6.59 0.52
N ASP A 242 9.31 6.09 0.43
CA ASP A 242 8.57 5.53 1.56
C ASP A 242 9.14 4.19 2.04
N SER A 243 9.94 3.49 1.24
CA SER A 243 10.66 2.27 1.64
C SER A 243 11.90 2.53 2.50
N ALA A 244 12.23 3.79 2.78
CA ALA A 244 13.28 4.12 3.74
C ALA A 244 12.95 3.55 5.13
N HIS A 245 13.98 3.15 5.88
CA HIS A 245 13.82 2.66 7.26
C HIS A 245 14.33 3.66 8.31
N ALA A 246 15.05 4.71 7.88
CA ALA A 246 15.54 5.74 8.77
C ALA A 246 15.75 7.06 8.02
N VAL A 247 15.74 8.15 8.79
CA VAL A 247 16.18 9.49 8.37
C VAL A 247 17.33 9.92 9.27
N VAL A 248 18.46 10.31 8.67
CA VAL A 248 19.71 10.64 9.38
C VAL A 248 20.25 12.01 8.93
N PRO A 249 21.02 12.72 9.76
CA PRO A 249 21.56 14.04 9.39
C PRO A 249 22.68 13.96 8.35
N GLU A 250 23.47 12.89 8.35
CA GLU A 250 24.61 12.65 7.46
C GLU A 250 24.42 11.32 6.72
N PRO A 251 24.97 11.16 5.50
CA PRO A 251 24.75 9.94 4.73
C PRO A 251 25.35 8.73 5.45
N GLN A 252 24.51 7.75 5.78
CA GLN A 252 24.93 6.50 6.40
C GLN A 252 24.71 5.34 5.45
N GLY A 253 25.71 4.45 5.37
CA GLY A 253 25.65 3.26 4.53
C GLY A 253 25.71 3.54 3.03
N ARG A 254 25.56 2.48 2.25
CA ARG A 254 25.73 2.51 0.79
C ARG A 254 24.50 3.04 0.03
N PHE A 255 23.33 2.96 0.64
CA PHE A 255 22.05 3.30 0.03
C PHE A 255 21.40 4.41 0.87
N SER A 256 21.89 5.63 0.69
CA SER A 256 21.29 6.82 1.27
C SER A 256 21.08 7.88 0.20
N VAL A 257 19.93 8.57 0.24
CA VAL A 257 19.59 9.63 -0.71
C VAL A 257 19.31 10.94 0.03
N PRO A 258 19.76 12.09 -0.50
CA PRO A 258 19.50 13.39 0.13
C PRO A 258 18.01 13.76 0.06
N LEU A 259 17.54 14.39 1.13
CA LEU A 259 16.17 14.88 1.32
C LEU A 259 16.15 16.41 1.33
N ASN A 260 15.09 16.99 0.77
CA ASN A 260 14.75 18.38 1.03
C ASN A 260 13.96 18.46 2.36
N ASP A 261 13.70 19.68 2.86
CA ASP A 261 13.01 19.88 4.14
C ASP A 261 11.63 19.22 4.19
N SER A 262 10.85 19.34 3.12
CA SER A 262 9.50 18.76 3.04
C SER A 262 9.53 17.23 3.04
N GLU A 263 10.43 16.62 2.28
CA GLU A 263 10.62 15.18 2.24
C GLU A 263 11.10 14.65 3.59
N LYS A 264 12.06 15.32 4.23
CA LYS A 264 12.55 14.97 5.56
C LYS A 264 11.43 15.00 6.59
N ALA A 265 10.67 16.11 6.65
CA ALA A 265 9.59 16.26 7.62
C ALA A 265 8.50 15.18 7.41
N GLY A 266 8.07 14.99 6.16
CA GLY A 266 7.07 13.98 5.81
C GLY A 266 7.53 12.56 6.15
N LEU A 267 8.72 12.17 5.71
CA LEU A 267 9.25 10.83 5.93
C LEU A 267 9.51 10.55 7.42
N THR A 268 10.01 11.55 8.17
CA THR A 268 10.20 11.42 9.62
C THR A 268 8.88 11.13 10.34
N ALA A 269 7.81 11.86 9.99
CA ALA A 269 6.49 11.65 10.58
C ALA A 269 5.91 10.27 10.25
N ARG A 270 6.07 9.79 9.00
CA ARG A 270 5.62 8.44 8.61
C ARG A 270 6.40 7.34 9.33
N LEU A 271 7.72 7.46 9.42
CA LEU A 271 8.55 6.51 10.16
C LEU A 271 8.16 6.47 11.64
N HIS A 272 7.92 7.63 12.26
CA HIS A 272 7.44 7.71 13.63
C HIS A 272 6.11 6.95 13.83
N LEU A 273 5.15 7.12 12.92
CA LEU A 273 3.88 6.38 12.94
C LEU A 273 4.08 4.86 12.82
N ARG A 274 4.92 4.42 11.87
CA ARG A 274 5.20 2.99 11.65
C ARG A 274 5.84 2.36 12.88
N ASP A 275 6.83 3.02 13.45
CA ASP A 275 7.49 2.52 14.66
C ASP A 275 6.51 2.45 15.84
N ALA A 276 5.68 3.47 16.04
CA ALA A 276 4.63 3.46 17.06
C ALA A 276 3.60 2.33 16.85
N ARG A 277 3.25 2.00 15.59
CA ARG A 277 2.37 0.87 15.25
C ARG A 277 2.99 -0.49 15.55
N ARG A 278 4.26 -0.67 15.21
CA ARG A 278 5.01 -1.91 15.48
C ARG A 278 5.20 -2.15 16.98
N GLU A 279 5.33 -1.08 17.75
CA GLU A 279 5.51 -1.13 19.21
C GLU A 279 4.17 -1.14 19.99
N ALA A 280 3.04 -0.91 19.33
CA ALA A 280 1.74 -0.79 19.97
C ALA A 280 1.35 -2.07 20.73
N GLN A 281 0.87 -1.88 21.96
CA GLN A 281 0.35 -2.96 22.81
C GLN A 281 -0.99 -2.56 23.40
N PRO A 282 -1.90 -3.53 23.64
CA PRO A 282 -3.17 -3.22 24.25
C PRO A 282 -2.99 -2.77 25.71
N ILE A 283 -3.72 -1.74 26.11
CA ILE A 283 -3.81 -1.22 27.47
C ILE A 283 -5.22 -1.58 27.95
N ASP A 284 -5.33 -2.39 29.01
CA ASP A 284 -6.62 -2.84 29.56
C ASP A 284 -7.55 -3.44 28.47
N GLY A 285 -6.97 -4.25 27.58
CA GLY A 285 -7.69 -4.94 26.50
C GLY A 285 -8.01 -4.09 25.27
N HIS A 286 -7.56 -2.84 25.20
CA HIS A 286 -7.83 -1.93 24.08
C HIS A 286 -6.55 -1.34 23.48
N PHE A 287 -6.55 -1.09 22.17
CA PHE A 287 -5.56 -0.19 21.57
C PHE A 287 -6.11 1.23 21.57
N TYR A 288 -5.27 2.20 21.95
CA TYR A 288 -5.63 3.61 22.01
C TYR A 288 -4.89 4.40 20.93
N PHE A 289 -5.57 5.36 20.31
CA PHE A 289 -5.04 6.15 19.22
C PHE A 289 -5.32 7.63 19.42
N ALA A 290 -4.28 8.45 19.37
CA ALA A 290 -4.42 9.89 19.19
C ALA A 290 -4.75 10.21 17.73
N VAL A 291 -5.63 11.19 17.51
CA VAL A 291 -6.08 11.59 16.19
C VAL A 291 -5.58 12.98 15.84
N PHE A 292 -5.03 13.12 14.63
CA PHE A 292 -4.43 14.34 14.11
C PHE A 292 -5.04 14.73 12.77
N GLY A 293 -5.04 16.04 12.49
CA GLY A 293 -5.58 16.58 11.24
C GLY A 293 -4.55 16.57 10.12
N LEU A 294 -3.27 16.75 10.47
CA LEU A 294 -2.15 16.78 9.52
C LEU A 294 -1.04 15.82 9.95
N LEU A 295 -0.39 15.19 8.97
CA LEU A 295 0.63 14.17 9.23
C LEU A 295 1.76 14.66 10.14
N HIS A 296 2.23 15.89 9.98
CA HIS A 296 3.34 16.42 10.78
C HIS A 296 2.98 16.67 12.26
N GLU A 297 1.69 16.78 12.59
CA GLU A 297 1.23 17.01 13.96
C GLU A 297 1.49 15.80 14.87
N VAL A 298 1.62 14.60 14.28
CA VAL A 298 1.86 13.34 15.02
C VAL A 298 3.17 13.36 15.81
N MET A 299 4.09 14.26 15.47
CA MET A 299 5.36 14.44 16.16
C MET A 299 5.21 15.04 17.56
N ASP A 300 4.06 15.64 17.87
CA ASP A 300 3.75 16.16 19.20
C ASP A 300 2.32 15.81 19.61
N LEU A 301 2.21 14.96 20.62
CA LEU A 301 0.94 14.48 21.17
C LEU A 301 0.00 15.60 21.66
N ASP A 302 0.53 16.79 21.95
CA ASP A 302 -0.30 17.92 22.38
C ASP A 302 -1.14 18.51 21.23
N ASN A 303 -0.85 18.13 19.97
CA ASN A 303 -1.67 18.49 18.80
C ASN A 303 -2.85 17.53 18.58
N ALA A 304 -2.98 16.47 19.37
CA ALA A 304 -4.07 15.51 19.23
C ALA A 304 -5.41 16.16 19.57
N HIS A 305 -6.35 16.16 18.64
CA HIS A 305 -7.67 16.78 18.81
C HIS A 305 -8.76 15.78 19.21
N SER A 306 -8.46 14.47 19.16
CA SER A 306 -9.36 13.41 19.59
C SER A 306 -8.58 12.18 20.07
N LEU A 307 -9.25 11.33 20.84
CA LEU A 307 -8.74 10.07 21.35
C LEU A 307 -9.73 8.97 21.01
N LEU A 308 -9.25 7.92 20.38
CA LEU A 308 -10.01 6.73 20.02
C LEU A 308 -9.49 5.51 20.76
N ARG A 309 -10.35 4.51 20.93
CA ARG A 309 -9.93 3.17 21.32
C ARG A 309 -10.67 2.10 20.51
N VAL A 310 -10.05 0.94 20.39
CA VAL A 310 -10.64 -0.26 19.77
C VAL A 310 -10.32 -1.48 20.61
N ASP A 311 -11.31 -2.36 20.78
CA ASP A 311 -11.16 -3.63 21.47
C ASP A 311 -10.79 -4.78 20.51
N GLY A 312 -10.64 -6.00 21.05
CA GLY A 312 -10.37 -7.19 20.24
C GLY A 312 -11.51 -7.58 19.29
N SER A 313 -12.71 -7.02 19.46
CA SER A 313 -13.88 -7.25 18.60
C SER A 313 -14.02 -6.21 17.47
N GLN A 314 -13.04 -5.31 17.33
CA GLN A 314 -13.03 -4.20 16.36
C GLN A 314 -14.15 -3.16 16.61
N GLN A 315 -14.64 -3.05 17.85
CA GLN A 315 -15.56 -1.98 18.24
C GLN A 315 -14.79 -0.71 18.55
N TRP A 316 -15.05 0.33 17.75
CA TRP A 316 -14.41 1.63 17.87
C TRP A 316 -15.21 2.56 18.78
N GLU A 317 -14.51 3.25 19.68
CA GLU A 317 -15.09 4.27 20.54
C GLU A 317 -14.24 5.54 20.56
N ALA A 318 -14.88 6.69 20.70
CA ALA A 318 -14.24 8.00 20.86
C ALA A 318 -14.44 8.53 22.28
N LEU A 319 -13.39 9.15 22.84
CA LEU A 319 -13.47 9.82 24.13
C LEU A 319 -14.33 11.08 23.98
N GLN A 320 -15.47 11.11 24.67
CA GLN A 320 -16.33 12.29 24.70
C GLN A 320 -15.95 13.25 25.83
N ARG A 321 -15.63 12.72 27.00
CA ARG A 321 -15.14 13.43 28.19
C ARG A 321 -14.48 12.42 29.11
N ASP A 322 -13.81 12.88 30.16
CA ASP A 322 -13.12 11.99 31.09
C ASP A 322 -14.02 10.83 31.57
N GLY A 323 -13.53 9.60 31.35
CA GLY A 323 -14.24 8.34 31.65
C GLY A 323 -15.43 7.98 30.74
N GLN A 324 -15.86 8.83 29.80
CA GLN A 324 -16.98 8.55 28.89
C GLN A 324 -16.53 8.31 27.45
N TRP A 325 -16.88 7.14 26.95
CA TRP A 325 -16.62 6.67 25.58
C TRP A 325 -17.94 6.51 24.83
N LEU A 326 -17.96 6.89 23.55
CA LEU A 326 -19.10 6.72 22.67
C LEU A 326 -18.72 5.86 21.46
N PRO A 327 -19.59 4.94 21.01
CA PRO A 327 -19.38 4.22 19.77
C PRO A 327 -19.13 5.18 18.60
N THR A 328 -18.15 4.86 17.78
CA THR A 328 -17.80 5.63 16.58
C THR A 328 -17.47 4.69 15.43
N VAL A 329 -17.36 5.25 14.24
CA VAL A 329 -16.84 4.54 13.08
C VAL A 329 -15.32 4.58 13.10
N LYS A 330 -14.70 3.53 12.54
CA LYS A 330 -13.26 3.50 12.30
C LYS A 330 -12.83 4.73 11.49
N PRO A 331 -11.76 5.43 11.90
CA PRO A 331 -11.24 6.57 11.15
C PRO A 331 -10.69 6.10 9.80
N ARG A 332 -11.20 6.66 8.70
CA ARG A 332 -10.74 6.31 7.34
C ARG A 332 -9.74 7.32 6.76
N GLU A 333 -9.90 8.60 7.09
CA GLU A 333 -9.18 9.72 6.47
C GLU A 333 -8.27 10.47 7.45
N LEU A 334 -8.31 10.13 8.74
CA LEU A 334 -7.57 10.81 9.78
C LEU A 334 -6.25 10.09 10.09
N HIS A 335 -5.26 10.84 10.59
CA HIS A 335 -4.00 10.24 11.04
C HIS A 335 -4.15 9.76 12.48
N THR A 336 -3.88 8.48 12.70
CA THR A 336 -3.97 7.83 14.00
C THR A 336 -2.58 7.40 14.47
N LEU A 337 -2.17 7.86 15.65
CA LEU A 337 -0.94 7.43 16.31
C LEU A 337 -1.30 6.52 17.48
N PRO A 338 -0.90 5.23 17.46
CA PRO A 338 -1.05 4.34 18.61
C PRO A 338 -0.33 4.89 19.84
N LEU A 339 -0.95 4.76 21.00
CA LEU A 339 -0.44 5.34 22.24
C LEU A 339 0.11 4.27 23.19
N THR A 340 1.24 4.59 23.80
CA THR A 340 1.70 3.93 25.02
C THR A 340 0.89 4.41 26.22
N LYS A 341 1.01 3.74 27.38
CA LYS A 341 0.32 4.14 28.61
C LYS A 341 0.60 5.60 29.00
N SER A 342 1.86 6.03 28.93
CA SER A 342 2.23 7.44 29.20
C SER A 342 1.66 8.41 28.15
N GLY A 343 1.58 7.99 26.88
CA GLY A 343 0.97 8.78 25.82
C GLY A 343 -0.54 8.96 26.04
N LEU A 344 -1.25 7.90 26.43
CA LEU A 344 -2.67 7.93 26.75
C LEU A 344 -2.99 8.96 27.84
N ASP A 345 -2.24 8.95 28.94
CA ASP A 345 -2.44 9.91 30.04
C ASP A 345 -2.23 11.36 29.57
N ARG A 346 -1.25 11.61 28.70
CA ARG A 346 -0.96 12.94 28.14
C ARG A 346 -2.10 13.42 27.24
N VAL A 347 -2.50 12.60 26.27
CA VAL A 347 -3.53 12.95 25.28
C VAL A 347 -4.89 13.13 25.96
N THR A 348 -5.25 12.29 26.93
CA THR A 348 -6.50 12.42 27.69
C THR A 348 -6.60 13.78 28.39
N ARG A 349 -5.51 14.23 29.04
CA ARG A 349 -5.47 15.56 29.68
C ARG A 349 -5.59 16.70 28.67
N GLN A 350 -4.94 16.58 27.51
CA GLN A 350 -4.99 17.60 26.47
C GLN A 350 -6.40 17.72 25.87
N VAL A 351 -7.00 16.60 25.46
CA VAL A 351 -8.35 16.59 24.89
C VAL A 351 -9.38 17.12 25.89
N ALA A 352 -9.26 16.77 27.18
CA ALA A 352 -10.13 17.30 28.23
C ALA A 352 -9.98 18.83 28.41
N LYS A 353 -8.77 19.37 28.27
CA LYS A 353 -8.50 20.81 28.35
C LYS A 353 -9.17 21.56 27.19
N GLU A 354 -9.08 21.05 25.97
CA GLU A 354 -9.68 21.69 24.79
C GLU A 354 -11.21 21.72 24.84
N GLN A 355 -11.82 20.66 25.39
CA GLN A 355 -13.27 20.59 25.59
C GLN A 355 -13.81 21.62 26.59
N LEU A 356 -13.00 22.04 27.56
CA LEU A 356 -13.38 23.10 28.52
C LEU A 356 -13.29 24.51 27.93
N THR A 357 -12.56 24.68 26.83
CA THR A 357 -12.37 25.97 26.15
C THR A 357 -13.38 26.24 25.03
N ARG A 358 -14.23 25.26 24.70
CA ARG A 358 -15.33 25.38 23.73
C ARG A 358 -16.66 25.44 24.47
#